data_AF-A0A4P5QP12-F1
#
_entry.id   AF-A0A4P5QP12-F1
#
_cell.length_a   1.000
_cell.length_b   1.000
_cell.length_c   1.000
_cell.angle_alpha   90.00
_cell.angle_beta   90.00
_cell.angle_gamma   90.00
#
_symmetry.space_group_name_H-M   'P 1'
#
loop_
_entity.id
_entity.type
_entity.pdbx_description
1 polymer ?
#
loop_
_entity_poly.entity_id
_entity_poly.type
_entity_poly.pdbx_seq_one_letter_code
_entity_poly.pdbx_strand_id
1 'polypeptide(L)' 'MRAMKTSSIKDGRFVTDSKGRTVGVLLDVKTYERLREAEESLADIRAYDDARPKAVAEVKAGQVASLDDYRARRSRAK' A
#
# COMPACT_ATOMS: atom_id res chain seq x y z
N MET A 1 36.27 9.29 9.11
CA MET A 1 34.81 9.53 8.97
C MET A 1 34.60 10.77 8.12
N ARG A 2 33.87 10.69 7.00
CA ARG A 2 33.71 11.78 6.03
C ARG A 2 32.39 12.51 6.28
N ALA A 3 32.43 13.84 6.38
CA ALA A 3 31.31 14.68 6.84
C ALA A 3 30.14 14.72 5.84
N MET A 4 28.93 14.34 6.29
CA MET A 4 27.66 14.62 5.61
C MET A 4 27.29 16.10 5.82
N LYS A 5 26.88 16.78 4.75
CA LYS A 5 26.36 18.16 4.83
C LYS A 5 24.85 18.15 4.60
N THR A 6 24.12 18.77 5.50
CA THR A 6 22.65 18.87 5.45
C THR A 6 22.29 20.32 5.14
N SER A 7 21.64 20.59 4.01
CA SER A 7 21.09 21.92 3.70
C SER A 7 19.58 21.91 3.88
N SER A 8 19.07 22.87 4.66
CA SER A 8 17.65 23.04 4.96
C SER A 8 16.96 23.89 3.89
N ILE A 9 15.94 23.35 3.22
CA ILE A 9 14.89 24.12 2.56
C ILE A 9 13.57 23.70 3.22
N LYS A 10 12.83 24.72 3.65
CA LYS A 10 11.72 24.82 4.61
C LYS A 10 10.90 23.60 5.08
N ASP A 11 10.77 22.45 4.42
CA ASP A 11 10.03 21.29 5.00
C ASP A 11 10.52 19.90 4.53
N GLY A 12 11.71 19.79 3.92
CA GLY A 12 12.27 18.49 3.52
C GLY A 12 13.78 18.45 3.70
N ARG A 13 14.28 17.56 4.56
CA ARG A 13 15.72 17.37 4.76
C ARG A 13 16.23 16.34 3.76
N PHE A 14 16.74 16.80 2.62
CA PHE A 14 17.33 15.91 1.61
C PHE A 14 18.69 15.38 2.07
N VAL A 15 18.95 14.11 1.76
CA VAL A 15 20.26 13.46 1.92
C VAL A 15 20.97 13.52 0.58
N THR A 16 22.18 14.08 0.55
CA THR A 16 22.99 14.22 -0.67
C THR A 16 24.27 13.37 -0.60
N ASP A 17 24.69 12.84 -1.75
CA ASP A 17 25.96 12.11 -1.88
C ASP A 17 27.16 13.08 -1.88
N SER A 18 28.38 12.52 -1.91
CA SER A 18 29.60 13.33 -1.94
C SER A 18 29.79 14.17 -3.22
N LYS A 19 28.97 13.93 -4.25
CA LYS A 19 28.93 14.69 -5.51
C LYS A 19 27.79 15.71 -5.52
N GLY A 20 27.05 15.87 -4.41
CA GLY A 20 25.93 16.79 -4.28
C GLY A 20 24.62 16.28 -4.89
N ARG A 21 24.54 15.01 -5.29
CA ARG A 21 23.31 14.42 -5.85
C ARG A 21 22.38 13.98 -4.72
N THR A 22 21.10 14.32 -4.80
CA THR A 22 20.09 13.89 -3.82
C THR A 22 19.86 12.38 -3.94
N VAL A 23 20.07 11.67 -2.85
CA VAL A 23 19.92 10.21 -2.75
C VAL A 23 18.79 9.79 -1.80
N GLY A 24 18.20 10.73 -1.06
CA GLY A 24 17.09 10.42 -0.18
C GLY A 24 16.47 11.65 0.46
N VAL A 25 15.43 11.40 1.26
CA VAL A 25 14.72 12.40 2.06
C VAL A 25 14.58 11.90 3.49
N LEU A 26 14.81 12.77 4.45
CA LEU A 26 14.58 12.53 5.86
C LEU A 26 13.19 13.09 6.21
N LEU A 27 12.31 12.18 6.59
CA LEU A 27 10.94 12.48 7.02
C LEU A 27 10.84 12.36 8.54
N ASP A 28 9.95 13.13 9.14
CA ASP A 28 9.49 12.78 10.48
C ASP A 28 8.60 11.53 10.42
N VAL A 29 8.48 10.83 11.55
CA VAL A 29 7.75 9.55 11.63
C VAL A 29 6.29 9.72 11.24
N LYS A 30 5.64 10.83 11.62
CA LYS A 30 4.22 11.06 11.31
C LYS A 30 4.00 11.22 9.81
N THR A 31 4.88 11.93 9.13
CA THR A 31 4.85 12.10 7.68
C THR A 31 5.10 10.76 6.96
N TYR A 32 6.07 9.97 7.45
CA TYR A 32 6.34 8.64 6.91
C TYR A 32 5.12 7.72 7.01
N GLU A 33 4.51 7.59 8.20
CA GLU A 33 3.36 6.70 8.42
C GLU A 33 2.17 7.10 7.54
N ARG A 34 1.88 8.41 7.44
CA ARG A 34 0.80 8.90 6.56
C ARG A 34 1.02 8.50 5.09
N LEU A 35 2.26 8.58 4.61
CA LEU A 35 2.58 8.21 3.23
C LEU A 35 2.49 6.69 3.03
N ARG A 36 2.92 5.90 4.02
CA ARG A 36 2.79 4.44 4.01
C ARG A 36 1.32 3.99 3.97
N GLU A 37 0.48 4.54 4.84
CA GLU A 37 -0.97 4.23 4.85
C GLU A 37 -1.65 4.58 3.53
N ALA A 38 -1.26 5.70 2.92
CA ALA A 38 -1.78 6.10 1.61
C ALA A 38 -1.32 5.14 0.49
N GLU A 39 -0.11 4.60 0.58
CA GLU A 39 0.42 3.60 -0.35
C GLU A 39 -0.28 2.25 -0.19
N GLU A 40 -0.49 1.79 1.03
CA GLU A 40 -1.28 0.58 1.34
C GLU A 40 -2.71 0.72 0.80
N SER A 41 -3.37 1.87 1.03
CA SER A 41 -4.70 2.14 0.50
C SER A 41 -4.73 2.12 -1.03
N LEU A 42 -3.68 2.61 -1.69
CA LEU A 42 -3.58 2.59 -3.15
C LEU A 42 -3.36 1.17 -3.68
N ALA A 43 -2.61 0.33 -2.95
CA ALA A 43 -2.42 -1.08 -3.29
C ALA A 43 -3.75 -1.84 -3.25
N ASP A 44 -4.58 -1.60 -2.25
CA ASP A 44 -5.93 -2.18 -2.14
C ASP A 44 -6.84 -1.78 -3.32
N ILE A 45 -6.80 -0.51 -3.72
CA ILE A 45 -7.56 -0.02 -4.89
C ILE A 45 -7.11 -0.75 -6.16
N ARG A 46 -5.80 -0.89 -6.38
CA ARG A 46 -5.25 -1.62 -7.54
C ARG A 46 -5.64 -3.09 -7.53
N ALA A 47 -5.54 -3.74 -6.37
CA ALA A 47 -5.94 -5.14 -6.22
C ALA A 47 -7.44 -5.32 -6.52
N TYR A 48 -8.28 -4.37 -6.12
CA TYR A 48 -9.69 -4.35 -6.48
C TYR A 48 -9.89 -4.18 -7.98
N ASP A 49 -9.24 -3.20 -8.60
CA ASP A 49 -9.35 -2.94 -10.04
C ASP A 49 -8.93 -4.14 -10.89
N ASP A 50 -7.88 -4.85 -10.48
CA ASP A 50 -7.40 -6.08 -11.13
C ASP A 50 -8.38 -7.26 -10.94
N ALA A 51 -8.96 -7.41 -9.75
CA ALA A 51 -9.85 -8.52 -9.42
C ALA A 51 -11.28 -8.33 -9.95
N ARG A 52 -11.76 -7.08 -10.02
CA ARG A 52 -13.15 -6.73 -10.29
C ARG A 52 -13.69 -7.30 -11.61
N PRO A 53 -12.99 -7.24 -12.76
CA PRO A 53 -13.52 -7.77 -14.02
C PRO A 53 -13.85 -9.26 -13.93
N LYS A 54 -12.96 -10.04 -13.32
CA LYS A 54 -13.16 -11.47 -13.11
C LYS A 54 -14.31 -11.73 -12.13
N ALA A 55 -14.29 -11.08 -10.97
CA ALA A 55 -15.34 -11.24 -9.96
C ALA A 55 -16.74 -10.92 -10.52
N VAL A 56 -16.86 -9.85 -11.32
CA VAL A 56 -18.12 -9.49 -12.00
C VAL A 56 -18.56 -10.56 -13.00
N ALA A 57 -17.63 -11.15 -13.75
CA ALA A 57 -17.95 -12.23 -14.67
C ALA A 57 -18.42 -13.50 -13.93
N GLU A 58 -17.74 -13.88 -12.85
CA GLU A 58 -18.12 -15.02 -12.01
C GLU A 58 -19.51 -14.83 -11.38
N VAL A 59 -19.81 -13.63 -10.87
CA VAL A 59 -21.14 -13.30 -10.35
C VAL A 59 -22.22 -13.43 -11.43
N LYS A 60 -21.97 -12.92 -12.63
CA LYS A 60 -22.92 -13.05 -13.75
C LYS A 60 -23.11 -14.50 -14.19
N ALA A 61 -22.07 -15.32 -14.09
CA ALA A 61 -22.11 -16.76 -14.38
C ALA A 61 -22.73 -17.58 -13.23
N GLY A 62 -23.14 -16.96 -12.12
CA GLY A 62 -23.68 -17.65 -10.95
C GLY A 62 -22.64 -18.43 -10.15
N GLN A 63 -21.34 -18.17 -10.36
CA GLN A 63 -20.23 -18.82 -9.66
C GLN A 63 -20.00 -18.15 -8.29
N VAL A 64 -21.03 -18.16 -7.46
CA VAL A 64 -21.03 -17.52 -6.14
C VAL A 64 -21.41 -18.52 -5.06
N ALA A 65 -20.91 -18.31 -3.84
CA ALA A 65 -21.41 -18.99 -2.65
C ALA A 65 -22.23 -18.00 -1.82
N SER A 66 -23.43 -18.40 -1.40
CA SER A 66 -24.21 -17.58 -0.47
C SER A 66 -23.61 -17.62 0.93
N LEU A 67 -23.95 -16.63 1.76
CA LEU A 67 -23.56 -16.62 3.17
C LEU A 67 -24.12 -17.84 3.92
N ASP A 68 -25.31 -18.30 3.56
CA ASP A 68 -25.93 -19.49 4.15
C ASP A 68 -25.20 -20.76 3.74
N ASP A 69 -24.82 -20.89 2.46
CA ASP A 69 -23.98 -22.01 1.99
C ASP A 69 -22.64 -22.06 2.74
N TYR A 70 -22.00 -20.89 2.91
CA TYR A 70 -20.75 -20.79 3.64
C TYR A 70 -20.91 -21.21 5.11
N ARG A 71 -21.94 -20.71 5.80
CA ARG A 71 -22.23 -21.03 7.21
C ARG A 71 -22.53 -22.52 7.39
N ALA A 72 -23.33 -23.11 6.49
CA ALA A 72 -23.66 -24.52 6.51
C ALA A 72 -22.44 -25.43 6.25
N ARG A 73 -21.52 -25.02 5.37
CA ARG A 73 -20.25 -25.74 5.14
C ARG A 73 -19.33 -25.66 6.35
N ARG A 74 -19.22 -24.47 6.96
CA ARG A 74 -18.34 -24.23 8.12
C ARG A 74 -18.81 -24.95 9.38
N SER A 75 -20.11 -25.09 9.59
CA SER A 75 -20.65 -25.84 10.74
C SER A 75 -20.46 -27.36 10.61
N ARG A 76 -20.44 -27.90 9.38
CA ARG A 76 -20.18 -29.33 9.10
C ARG A 76 -18.71 -29.73 9.18
N ALA A 77 -17.79 -28.76 9.14
CA ALA A 77 -16.35 -28.99 9.23
C ALA A 77 -15.81 -28.97 10.68
N LYS A 78 -16.70 -28.86 11.67
CA LYS A 78 -16.44 -29.03 13.10
C LYS A 78 -16.93 -30.39 13.55
#